data_AF-A0A0K1RVG1-F1
#
_entry.id   AF-A0A0K1RVG1-F1
#
_cell.length_a   1.000
_cell.length_b   1.000
_cell.length_c   1.000
_cell.angle_alpha   90.00
_cell.angle_beta   90.00
_cell.angle_gamma   90.00
#
_symmetry.space_group_name_H-M   'P 1'
#
loop_
_entity.id
_entity.type
_entity.pdbx_description
1 polymer ?
#
loop_
_entity_poly.entity_id
_entity_poly.type
_entity_poly.pdbx_seq_one_letter_code
_entity_poly.pdbx_strand_id
1 'polypeptide(L)' 'MEIWIILRFSIAAAIIALVCWSLTSAVRDSWQVARRMHSIPCSHCRYFTNDYRLKCSVQPRSANTEQAIDCGDYFPDA' A
#
# COMPACT_ATOMS: atom_id res chain seq x y z
N MET A 1 -6.11 -1.68 49.19
CA MET A 1 -6.40 -0.51 48.31
C MET A 1 -5.58 -0.56 47.01
N GLU A 2 -4.37 -1.12 47.03
CA GLU A 2 -3.43 -1.15 45.90
C GLU A 2 -3.84 -2.07 44.73
N ILE A 3 -4.52 -3.19 45.00
CA ILE A 3 -4.98 -4.14 43.97
C ILE A 3 -5.92 -3.50 42.94
N TRP A 4 -6.80 -2.60 43.37
CA TRP A 4 -7.74 -1.90 42.49
C TRP A 4 -7.04 -0.93 41.54
N ILE A 5 -5.94 -0.32 41.99
CA ILE A 5 -5.14 0.61 41.19
C ILE A 5 -4.40 -0.16 40.09
N ILE A 6 -3.79 -1.29 40.44
CA ILE A 6 -3.08 -2.16 39.49
C ILE A 6 -4.05 -2.71 38.43
N LEU A 7 -5.25 -3.14 38.86
CA LEU A 7 -6.28 -3.66 37.95
C LEU A 7 -6.76 -2.60 36.94
N ARG A 8 -6.91 -1.34 37.35
CA ARG A 8 -7.33 -0.27 36.43
C ARG A 8 -6.23 0.08 35.43
N PHE A 9 -4.99 0.16 35.90
CA PHE A 9 -3.86 0.52 35.05
C PHE A 9 -3.57 -0.54 34.00
N SER A 10 -3.63 -1.83 34.37
CA SER A 10 -3.40 -2.94 33.44
C SER A 10 -4.45 -3.02 32.34
N ILE A 11 -5.73 -2.82 32.68
CA ILE A 11 -6.83 -2.81 31.69
C ILE A 11 -6.67 -1.63 30.72
N ALA A 12 -6.41 -0.42 31.24
CA ALA A 12 -6.21 0.75 30.39
C ALA A 12 -5.00 0.58 29.45
N ALA A 13 -3.88 0.08 29.97
CA ALA A 13 -2.68 -0.19 29.18
C ALA A 13 -2.92 -1.24 28.09
N ALA A 14 -3.66 -2.31 28.40
CA ALA A 14 -4.01 -3.34 27.43
C ALA A 14 -4.88 -2.79 26.29
N ILE A 15 -5.88 -1.97 26.61
CA ILE A 15 -6.74 -1.32 25.60
C ILE A 15 -5.91 -0.39 24.72
N ILE A 16 -5.05 0.45 25.31
CA ILE A 16 -4.17 1.35 24.56
C ILE A 16 -3.23 0.55 23.64
N ALA A 17 -2.63 -0.53 24.13
CA ALA A 17 -1.76 -1.39 23.34
C ALA A 17 -2.49 -2.02 22.14
N LEU A 18 -3.72 -2.48 22.33
CA LEU A 18 -4.56 -3.03 21.24
C LEU A 18 -4.89 -1.96 20.19
N VAL A 19 -5.21 -0.73 20.62
CA VAL A 19 -5.49 0.39 19.70
C VAL A 19 -4.23 0.80 18.94
N CYS A 20 -3.07 0.89 19.60
CA CYS A 20 -1.81 1.15 18.91
C CYS A 20 -1.48 0.05 17.90
N TRP A 21 -1.71 -1.22 18.26
CA TRP A 21 -1.50 -2.34 17.34
C TRP A 21 -2.39 -2.24 16.10
N SER A 22 -3.68 -1.99 16.27
CA SER A 22 -4.63 -1.87 15.16
C SER A 22 -4.33 -0.68 14.24
N LEU A 23 -3.89 0.45 14.80
CA LEU A 23 -3.43 1.60 14.01
C LEU A 23 -2.18 1.24 13.20
N THR A 24 -1.20 0.58 13.81
CA THR A 24 0.02 0.18 13.07
C THR A 24 -0.24 -0.90 12.02
N SER A 25 -1.21 -1.80 12.20
CA SER A 25 -1.58 -2.76 11.16
C SER A 25 -2.27 -2.05 9.98
N ALA A 26 -3.17 -1.11 10.26
CA ALA A 26 -3.82 -0.30 9.21
C ALA A 26 -2.81 0.56 8.42
N VAL A 27 -1.82 1.14 9.11
CA VAL A 27 -0.73 1.88 8.47
C VAL A 27 0.16 0.94 7.66
N ARG A 28 0.47 -0.27 8.16
CA ARG A 28 1.25 -1.26 7.40
C ARG A 28 0.55 -1.71 6.13
N ASP A 29 -0.76 -1.91 6.16
CA ASP A 29 -1.54 -2.29 4.97
C ASP A 29 -1.57 -1.18 3.93
N SER A 30 -1.75 0.08 4.35
CA SER A 30 -1.68 1.23 3.44
C SER A 30 -0.27 1.41 2.86
N TRP A 31 0.79 1.11 3.62
CA TRP A 31 2.17 1.08 3.11
C TRP A 31 2.45 -0.09 2.17
N GLN A 32 1.85 -1.26 2.38
CA GLN A 32 1.96 -2.36 1.43
C GLN A 32 1.25 -2.03 0.13
N VAL A 33 0.07 -1.41 0.18
CA VAL A 33 -0.64 -0.92 -1.01
C VAL A 33 0.17 0.16 -1.73
N ALA A 34 0.71 1.13 -0.98
CA ALA A 34 1.56 2.17 -1.55
C ALA A 34 2.86 1.60 -2.15
N ARG A 35 3.50 0.62 -1.49
CA ARG A 35 4.64 -0.11 -2.06
C ARG A 35 4.24 -0.86 -3.32
N ARG A 36 3.11 -1.59 -3.33
CA ARG A 36 2.64 -2.27 -4.53
C ARG A 36 2.38 -1.30 -5.68
N MET A 37 1.84 -0.11 -5.40
CA MET A 37 1.69 0.94 -6.41
C MET A 37 3.03 1.53 -6.87
N HIS A 38 4.00 1.69 -5.98
CA HIS A 38 5.36 2.14 -6.33
C HIS A 38 6.15 1.07 -7.09
N SER A 39 5.84 -0.21 -6.88
CA SER A 39 6.43 -1.33 -7.64
C SER A 39 5.98 -1.38 -9.10
N ILE A 40 4.97 -0.60 -9.50
CA ILE A 40 4.44 -0.65 -10.86
C ILE A 40 5.36 0.19 -11.77
N PRO A 41 6.07 -0.42 -12.73
CA PRO A 41 7.04 0.29 -13.56
C PRO A 41 6.38 1.14 -14.68
N CYS A 42 5.04 1.19 -14.75
CA CYS A 42 4.30 1.89 -15.80
C CYS A 42 4.65 3.38 -15.93
N SER A 43 4.95 4.08 -14.84
CA SER A 43 5.31 5.50 -14.88
C SER A 43 6.62 5.78 -15.61
N HIS A 44 7.48 4.77 -15.77
CA HIS A 44 8.78 4.86 -16.45
C HIS A 44 8.79 4.16 -17.82
N CYS A 45 7.64 3.67 -18.28
CA CYS A 45 7.53 2.96 -19.55
C CYS A 45 7.33 3.92 -20.72
N ARG A 46 8.04 3.72 -21.84
CA ARG A 46 7.93 4.51 -23.07
C ARG A 46 6.52 4.55 -23.67
N TYR A 47 5.71 3.52 -23.42
CA TYR A 47 4.34 3.40 -23.93
C TYR A 47 3.29 4.05 -23.02
N PHE A 48 3.70 4.66 -21.91
CA PHE A 48 2.81 5.32 -20.97
C PHE A 48 2.43 6.71 -21.47
N THR A 49 1.19 6.86 -21.93
CA THR A 49 0.65 8.12 -22.47
C THR A 49 -0.06 8.98 -21.43
N ASN A 50 -0.16 8.52 -20.17
CA ASN A 50 -0.82 9.20 -19.05
C ASN A 50 -2.23 9.75 -19.36
N ASP A 51 -2.90 9.21 -20.39
CA ASP A 51 -4.25 9.62 -20.80
C ASP A 51 -5.27 8.73 -20.07
N TYR A 52 -6.35 9.33 -19.59
CA TYR A 52 -7.39 8.61 -18.84
C TYR A 52 -8.07 7.54 -19.70
N ARG A 53 -8.14 7.75 -21.02
CA ARG A 53 -8.74 6.80 -21.98
C ARG A 53 -7.74 5.77 -22.48
N LEU A 54 -6.46 6.13 -22.53
CA LEU A 54 -5.40 5.28 -23.04
C LEU A 54 -4.15 5.42 -22.16
N LYS A 55 -4.11 4.66 -21.06
CA LYS A 55 -3.01 4.70 -20.09
C LYS A 55 -1.72 4.10 -20.66
N CYS A 56 -1.85 3.06 -21.47
CA CYS A 56 -0.75 2.39 -22.19
C CYS A 56 -1.24 2.03 -23.60
N SER A 57 -0.38 2.22 -24.61
CA SER A 57 -0.71 1.90 -26.01
C SER A 57 -0.75 0.40 -26.31
N VAL A 58 0.03 -0.41 -25.58
CA VAL A 58 0.11 -1.87 -25.77
C VAL A 58 -1.00 -2.59 -25.02
N GLN A 59 -1.14 -2.28 -23.72
CA GLN A 59 -2.04 -2.99 -22.82
C GLN A 59 -2.84 -1.99 -21.94
N PRO A 60 -3.87 -1.33 -22.50
CA PRO A 60 -4.60 -0.25 -21.81
C PRO A 60 -5.40 -0.71 -20.59
N ARG A 61 -5.75 -2.00 -20.51
CA ARG A 61 -6.52 -2.58 -19.39
C ARG A 61 -5.68 -2.94 -18.17
N SER A 62 -4.40 -3.29 -18.33
CA SER A 62 -3.53 -3.71 -17.22
C SER A 62 -2.61 -2.59 -16.71
N ALA A 63 -2.55 -1.45 -17.41
CA ALA A 63 -1.74 -0.30 -17.01
C ALA A 63 -2.11 0.22 -15.59
N ASN A 64 -1.08 0.53 -14.78
CA ASN A 64 -1.22 0.97 -13.37
C ASN A 64 -1.95 -0.04 -12.47
N THR A 65 -1.84 -1.34 -12.77
CA THR A 65 -2.34 -2.43 -11.92
C THR A 65 -1.19 -3.37 -11.52
N GLU A 66 -1.44 -4.24 -10.56
CA GLU A 66 -0.46 -5.25 -10.12
C GLU A 66 -0.01 -6.19 -11.25
N GLN A 67 -0.85 -6.39 -12.28
CA GLN A 67 -0.50 -7.18 -13.46
C GLN A 67 0.62 -6.54 -14.29
N ALA A 68 0.83 -5.23 -14.15
CA ALA A 68 1.90 -4.53 -14.87
C ALA A 68 3.26 -4.60 -14.17
N ILE A 69 3.33 -5.17 -12.96
CA ILE A 69 4.61 -5.39 -12.25
C ILE A 69 5.51 -6.34 -13.04
N ASP A 70 4.92 -7.35 -13.71
CA ASP A 70 5.62 -8.34 -14.55
C ASP A 70 5.28 -8.14 -16.03
N CYS A 71 5.15 -6.89 -16.47
CA CYS A 71 4.81 -6.59 -17.85
C CYS A 71 5.98 -6.96 -18.79
N GLY A 72 5.81 -8.00 -19.61
CA GLY A 72 6.82 -8.43 -20.59
C GLY A 72 7.10 -7.40 -21.70
N ASP A 73 6.16 -6.47 -21.92
CA ASP A 73 6.27 -5.36 -22.87
C ASP A 73 6.81 -4.08 -22.21
N TYR A 74 7.40 -4.18 -21.02
CA TYR A 74 8.00 -3.03 -20.35
C TYR A 74 9.27 -2.60 -21.08
N PHE A 75 9.25 -1.38 -21.63
CA PHE A 75 10.42 -0.72 -22.18
C PHE A 75 10.65 0.60 -21.44
N PRO A 76 11.77 0.75 -20.72
CA PRO A 76 12.07 2.00 -20.03
C PRO A 76 12.24 3.13 -21.03
N ASP A 77 11.76 4.33 -20.67
CA ASP A 77 12.16 5.55 -21.33
C ASP A 77 13.65 5.82 -21.10
N ALA A 78 14.36 6.28 -22.13
CA ALA A 78 15.83 6.35 -22.16
C ALA A 78 16.37 7.67 -21.62
#